data_AF-A0A9Q0T346-F1
#
_entry.id   AF-A0A9Q0T346-F1
#
_cell.length_a   1.000
_cell.length_b   1.000
_cell.length_c   1.000
_cell.angle_alpha   90.00
_cell.angle_beta   90.00
_cell.angle_gamma   90.00
#
_symmetry.space_group_name_H-M   'P 1'
#
loop_
_entity.id
_entity.type
_entity.pdbx_description
1 polymer ?
#
loop_
_entity_poly.entity_id
_entity_poly.type
_entity_poly.pdbx_seq_one_letter_code
_entity_poly.pdbx_strand_id
1 'polypeptide(L)'
;MALFPIFILILLAPSSSNAQWPPSPGYWPSSRFRSMSFYQGYRNLWGYSHQRVEQNALTIWLDRTSGSGFKSVKPFRSGYFAASIKLQPGYTAGVITAFYVRIELDCTSFLS
;
A
#
# COMPACT_ATOMS: atom_id res chain seq x y z
N MET A 1 41.55 -35.20 -15.31
CA MET A 1 40.71 -34.47 -16.29
C MET A 1 39.19 -34.56 -15.98
N ALA A 2 38.79 -34.87 -14.74
CA ALA A 2 37.36 -35.06 -14.37
C ALA A 2 36.78 -33.98 -13.43
N LEU A 3 37.61 -33.01 -12.98
CA LEU A 3 37.19 -31.98 -12.03
C LEU A 3 36.55 -30.75 -12.71
N PHE A 4 36.85 -30.51 -13.98
CA PHE A 4 36.29 -29.42 -14.79
C PHE A 4 34.76 -29.52 -14.99
N PRO A 5 34.17 -30.69 -15.33
CA PRO A 5 32.71 -30.79 -15.48
C PRO A 5 31.95 -30.62 -14.15
N ILE A 6 32.55 -30.96 -13.02
CA ILE A 6 31.95 -30.79 -11.68
C ILE A 6 31.85 -29.31 -11.31
N PHE A 7 32.85 -28.52 -11.67
CA PHE A 7 32.85 -27.07 -11.42
C PHE A 7 31.80 -26.33 -12.25
N ILE A 8 31.59 -26.74 -13.51
CA ILE A 8 30.52 -26.25 -14.39
C ILE A 8 29.13 -26.56 -13.81
N LEU A 9 28.94 -27.73 -13.19
CA LEU A 9 27.66 -28.13 -12.60
C LEU A 9 27.32 -27.31 -11.34
N ILE A 10 28.33 -26.93 -10.55
CA ILE A 10 28.15 -26.07 -9.37
C ILE A 10 27.82 -24.62 -9.80
N LEU A 11 28.39 -24.13 -10.91
CA LEU A 11 28.05 -22.82 -11.47
C LEU A 11 26.65 -22.76 -12.10
N LEU A 12 26.12 -23.88 -12.58
CA LEU A 12 24.74 -24.00 -13.09
C LEU A 12 23.72 -24.32 -12.00
N ALA A 13 24.15 -24.58 -10.75
CA ALA A 13 23.22 -24.77 -9.66
C ALA A 13 22.43 -23.46 -9.49
N PRO A 14 21.09 -23.48 -9.65
CA PRO A 14 20.28 -22.29 -9.46
C PRO A 14 20.56 -21.79 -8.06
N SER A 15 21.10 -20.58 -7.95
CA SER A 15 21.30 -19.91 -6.67
C SER A 15 19.97 -20.00 -5.95
N SER A 16 19.94 -20.74 -4.84
CA SER A 16 18.75 -20.93 -4.04
C SER A 16 18.34 -19.56 -3.50
N SER A 17 17.51 -18.86 -4.26
CA SER A 17 16.81 -17.69 -3.76
C SER A 17 16.07 -18.16 -2.52
N ASN A 18 16.44 -17.62 -1.36
CA ASN A 18 15.78 -17.84 -0.08
C ASN A 18 14.37 -17.24 -0.12
N ALA A 19 13.51 -17.79 -0.99
CA ALA A 19 12.12 -17.43 -1.14
C ALA A 19 11.30 -18.29 -0.17
N GLN A 20 11.58 -18.14 1.12
CA GLN A 20 10.74 -18.73 2.17
C GLN A 20 9.46 -17.90 2.26
N TRP A 21 8.55 -18.14 1.32
CA TRP A 21 7.22 -17.54 1.35
C TRP A 21 6.39 -18.17 2.47
N PRO A 22 5.52 -17.39 3.12
CA PRO A 22 4.55 -17.98 4.04
C PRO A 22 3.67 -18.99 3.29
N PRO A 23 3.20 -20.06 3.96
CA PRO A 23 2.27 -20.99 3.35
C PRO A 23 0.98 -20.26 2.92
N SER A 24 0.32 -20.77 1.89
CA SER A 24 -0.93 -20.19 1.37
C SER A 24 -1.99 -20.15 2.49
N PRO A 25 -2.63 -19.00 2.74
CA PRO A 25 -3.70 -18.88 3.73
C PRO A 25 -4.97 -19.68 3.41
N GLY A 26 -5.13 -20.19 2.19
CA GLY A 26 -6.33 -20.92 1.74
C GLY A 26 -7.54 -20.03 1.41
N TYR A 27 -7.55 -18.78 1.87
CA TYR A 27 -8.58 -17.80 1.54
C TYR A 27 -7.98 -16.39 1.36
N TRP A 28 -8.42 -15.68 0.31
CA TRP A 28 -7.94 -14.35 -0.06
C TRP A 28 -9.09 -13.35 -0.03
N PRO A 29 -9.27 -12.58 1.06
CA PRO A 29 -10.39 -11.63 1.14
C PRO A 29 -10.33 -10.55 0.05
N SER A 30 -9.14 -10.12 -0.35
CA SER A 30 -8.96 -9.11 -1.40
C SER A 30 -9.46 -9.54 -2.79
N SER A 31 -9.51 -10.84 -3.09
CA SER A 31 -10.02 -11.32 -4.40
C SER A 31 -11.55 -11.31 -4.49
N ARG A 32 -12.24 -11.21 -3.34
CA ARG A 32 -13.71 -11.20 -3.27
C ARG A 32 -14.29 -9.80 -3.48
N PHE A 33 -13.49 -8.76 -3.29
CA PHE A 33 -13.90 -7.37 -3.46
C PHE A 33 -13.24 -6.76 -4.71
N ARG A 34 -14.02 -6.03 -5.52
CA ARG A 34 -13.50 -5.35 -6.70
C ARG A 34 -12.79 -4.06 -6.30
N SER A 35 -11.68 -3.76 -6.98
CA SER A 35 -11.02 -2.46 -6.88
C SER A 35 -11.96 -1.34 -7.34
N MET A 36 -11.84 -0.17 -6.73
CA MET A 36 -12.63 1.02 -7.04
C MET A 36 -11.75 2.17 -7.49
N SER A 37 -12.32 3.11 -8.25
CA SER A 37 -11.62 4.35 -8.60
C SER A 37 -11.46 5.26 -7.37
N PHE A 38 -10.35 6.01 -7.30
CA PHE A 38 -10.03 6.84 -6.14
C PHE A 38 -11.16 7.84 -5.81
N TYR A 39 -11.59 8.62 -6.80
CA TYR A 39 -12.61 9.67 -6.60
C TYR A 39 -14.02 9.15 -6.31
N GLN A 40 -14.28 7.84 -6.47
CA GLN A 40 -15.56 7.25 -6.12
C GLN A 40 -15.73 7.06 -4.60
N GLY A 41 -14.62 6.91 -3.86
CA GLY A 41 -14.64 6.63 -2.41
C GLY A 41 -13.91 7.64 -1.57
N TYR A 42 -12.97 8.38 -2.16
CA TYR A 42 -12.06 9.25 -1.46
C TYR A 42 -12.00 10.62 -2.14
N ARG A 43 -11.63 11.61 -1.34
CA ARG A 43 -11.32 12.98 -1.79
C ARG A 43 -10.01 13.43 -1.16
N ASN A 44 -9.33 14.35 -1.82
CA ASN A 44 -8.17 15.00 -1.20
C ASN A 44 -8.61 15.71 0.09
N LEU A 45 -7.81 15.58 1.14
CA LEU A 45 -8.02 16.26 2.41
C LEU A 45 -7.13 17.51 2.49
N TRP A 46 -5.87 17.38 2.06
CA TRP A 46 -4.88 18.44 2.03
C TRP A 46 -3.77 18.11 1.01
N GLY A 47 -3.00 19.12 0.59
CA GLY A 47 -1.89 18.94 -0.35
C GLY A 47 -2.35 18.64 -1.79
N TYR A 48 -3.20 19.50 -2.36
CA TYR A 48 -3.74 19.37 -3.71
C TYR A 48 -2.67 19.38 -4.81
N SER A 49 -1.56 20.08 -4.59
CA SER A 49 -0.39 20.10 -5.48
C SER A 49 0.44 18.81 -5.42
N HIS A 50 0.30 18.04 -4.34
CA HIS A 50 1.11 16.86 -4.03
C HIS A 50 0.33 15.55 -4.21
N GLN A 51 -0.65 15.57 -5.11
CA GLN A 51 -1.50 14.44 -5.44
C GLN A 51 -1.69 14.33 -6.96
N ARG A 52 -1.53 13.11 -7.49
CA ARG A 52 -1.82 12.78 -8.90
C ARG A 52 -2.61 11.48 -8.97
N VAL A 53 -3.65 11.45 -9.79
CA VAL A 53 -4.47 10.25 -10.01
C VAL A 53 -4.37 9.86 -11.47
N GLU A 54 -3.89 8.65 -11.75
CA GLU A 54 -3.74 8.10 -13.09
C GLU A 54 -4.26 6.67 -13.12
N GLN A 55 -5.15 6.35 -14.07
CA GLN A 55 -5.63 4.99 -14.30
C GLN A 55 -6.08 4.26 -13.00
N ASN A 56 -6.78 4.98 -12.12
CA ASN A 56 -7.22 4.53 -10.78
C ASN A 56 -6.12 4.29 -9.72
N ALA A 57 -4.86 4.62 -10.01
CA ALA A 57 -3.80 4.69 -9.03
C ALA A 57 -3.67 6.10 -8.46
N LEU A 58 -3.56 6.19 -7.13
CA LEU A 58 -3.25 7.43 -6.43
C LEU A 58 -1.74 7.49 -6.17
N THR A 59 -1.13 8.59 -6.58
CA THR A 59 0.23 8.94 -6.17
C THR A 59 0.18 10.17 -5.29
N ILE A 60 0.70 10.05 -4.08
CA ILE A 60 0.93 11.15 -3.14
C ILE A 60 2.41 11.17 -2.78
N TRP A 61 2.94 12.36 -2.55
CA TRP A 61 4.34 12.52 -2.17
C TRP A 61 4.50 13.59 -1.10
N LEU A 62 5.68 13.57 -0.48
CA LEU A 62 6.11 14.52 0.53
C LEU A 62 7.41 15.14 0.06
N ASP A 63 7.48 16.46 0.10
CA ASP A 63 8.71 17.22 -0.02
C ASP A 63 8.82 18.24 1.12
N ARG A 64 9.78 19.16 1.02
CA ARG A 64 10.00 20.19 2.05
C ARG A 64 8.84 21.19 2.17
N THR A 65 8.03 21.34 1.14
CA THR A 65 6.95 22.32 1.09
C THR A 65 5.68 21.77 1.73
N SER A 66 5.31 20.52 1.39
CA SER A 66 4.13 19.87 1.93
C SER A 66 4.15 18.36 1.66
N GLY A 67 3.31 17.66 2.39
CA GLY A 67 2.87 16.32 2.04
C GLY A 67 1.52 16.33 1.34
N SER A 68 0.86 15.18 1.32
CA SER A 68 -0.53 15.08 0.89
C SER A 68 -1.28 14.01 1.67
N GLY A 69 -2.59 14.13 1.71
CA GLY A 69 -3.45 13.15 2.34
C GLY A 69 -4.88 13.19 1.80
N PHE A 70 -5.60 12.09 1.98
CA PHE A 70 -6.95 11.91 1.50
C PHE A 70 -7.86 11.38 2.62
N LYS A 71 -9.17 11.61 2.47
CA LYS A 71 -10.21 11.14 3.39
C LYS A 71 -11.31 10.45 2.60
N SER A 72 -11.98 9.47 3.20
CA SER A 72 -13.20 8.91 2.61
C SER A 72 -14.28 9.98 2.45
N VAL A 73 -15.12 9.84 1.43
CA VAL A 73 -16.24 10.76 1.19
C VAL A 73 -17.33 10.59 2.25
N LYS A 74 -17.54 9.37 2.73
CA LYS A 74 -18.54 9.03 3.74
C LYS A 74 -17.90 8.41 4.99
N PRO A 75 -18.48 8.60 6.18
CA PRO A 75 -18.13 7.83 7.37
C PRO A 75 -18.62 6.39 7.24
N PHE A 76 -17.98 5.48 7.98
CA PHE A 76 -18.33 4.06 7.99
C PHE A 76 -18.55 3.59 9.43
N ARG A 77 -19.50 2.67 9.62
CA ARG A 77 -19.73 1.97 10.89
C ARG A 77 -18.94 0.66 10.97
N SER A 78 -18.81 -0.04 9.86
CA SER A 78 -18.06 -1.29 9.71
C SER A 78 -17.71 -1.50 8.23
N GLY A 79 -16.71 -2.34 7.96
CA GLY A 79 -16.31 -2.66 6.59
C GLY A 79 -14.92 -3.28 6.50
N TYR A 80 -14.60 -3.80 5.31
CA TYR A 80 -13.25 -4.24 4.94
C TYR A 80 -12.60 -3.14 4.10
N PHE A 81 -11.51 -2.56 4.63
CA PHE A 81 -10.76 -1.49 3.97
C PHE A 81 -9.41 -2.03 3.54
N ALA A 82 -9.18 -2.08 2.23
CA ALA A 82 -7.94 -2.56 1.67
C ALA A 82 -7.46 -1.61 0.57
N ALA A 83 -6.14 -1.50 0.45
CA ALA A 83 -5.47 -0.77 -0.60
C ALA A 83 -4.18 -1.51 -0.98
N SER A 84 -3.84 -1.49 -2.25
CA SER A 84 -2.51 -1.90 -2.72
C SER A 84 -1.58 -0.70 -2.63
N ILE A 85 -0.57 -0.79 -1.76
CA ILE A 85 0.32 0.33 -1.46
C ILE A 85 1.74 -0.02 -1.90
N LYS A 86 2.36 0.87 -2.66
CA LYS A 86 3.78 0.80 -3.01
C LYS A 86 4.53 1.91 -2.29
N LEU A 87 5.56 1.55 -1.55
CA LEU A 87 6.41 2.50 -0.82
C LEU A 87 7.57 3.00 -1.68
N GLN A 88 8.10 4.16 -1.31
CA GLN A 88 9.29 4.74 -1.93
C GLN A 88 10.53 3.87 -1.60
N PRO A 89 11.38 3.54 -2.58
CA PRO A 89 12.65 2.89 -2.32
C PRO A 89 13.69 3.89 -1.80
N GLY A 90 14.71 3.40 -1.08
CA GLY A 90 15.84 4.21 -0.62
C GLY A 90 15.64 4.82 0.77
N TYR A 91 16.22 5.99 1.00
CA TYR A 91 16.24 6.64 2.32
C TYR A 91 14.92 7.38 2.60
N THR A 92 14.14 6.84 3.54
CA THR A 92 12.84 7.40 3.96
C THR A 92 12.80 7.67 5.47
N ALA A 93 13.94 7.99 6.10
CA ALA A 93 13.97 8.22 7.55
C ALA A 93 13.09 9.42 7.93
N GLY A 94 12.26 9.23 8.96
CA GLY A 94 11.34 10.26 9.45
C GLY A 94 10.09 10.48 8.58
N VAL A 95 9.93 9.74 7.47
CA VAL A 95 8.74 9.80 6.62
C VAL A 95 7.79 8.65 6.93
N ILE A 96 6.52 8.96 7.16
CA ILE A 96 5.48 7.96 7.43
C ILE A 96 4.47 7.95 6.30
N THR A 97 4.24 6.77 5.70
CA THR A 97 3.08 6.52 4.82
C THR A 97 2.05 5.73 5.61
N ALA A 98 0.85 6.28 5.78
CA ALA A 98 -0.18 5.69 6.63
C ALA A 98 -1.51 5.48 5.88
N PHE A 99 -2.17 4.35 6.17
CA PHE A 99 -3.54 4.06 5.79
C PHE A 99 -4.28 3.61 7.05
N TYR A 100 -5.23 4.42 7.53
CA TYR A 100 -5.85 4.22 8.83
C TYR A 100 -7.32 4.70 8.83
N VAL A 101 -8.09 4.19 9.80
CA VAL A 101 -9.45 4.63 10.09
C VAL A 101 -9.42 5.55 11.30
N ARG A 102 -10.16 6.67 11.22
CA ARG A 102 -10.32 7.62 12.33
C ARG A 102 -11.81 7.79 12.63
N ILE A 103 -12.16 7.79 13.91
CA ILE A 103 -13.50 8.13 14.36
C ILE A 103 -13.46 9.60 14.72
N GLU A 104 -14.21 10.41 13.98
CA GLU A 104 -14.41 11.82 14.30
C GLU A 104 -15.64 11.87 15.20
N LEU A 105 -15.41 12.12 16.49
CA LEU A 105 -16.48 12.33 17.44
C LEU A 105 -16.98 13.76 17.24
N ASP A 106 -18.06 13.92 16.48
CA ASP A 106 -18.84 15.16 16.53
C ASP A 106 -19.44 15.25 17.93
N CYS A 107 -18.90 16.14 18.76
CA CYS A 107 -19.38 16.38 20.13
C CYS A 107 -20.87 16.84 20.15
N THR A 108 -21.39 17.25 18.98
CA THR A 108 -22.77 17.70 18.76
C THR A 108 -23.82 16.61 18.93
N SER A 109 -23.49 15.32 18.85
CA SER A 109 -24.48 14.24 19.02
C SER A 109 -24.68 13.78 20.47
N PHE A 110 -23.90 14.30 21.43
CA PHE A 110 -24.09 14.03 22.87
C PHE A 110 -24.94 15.10 23.58
N LEU A 111 -25.37 16.14 22.87
CA LEU A 111 -26.20 17.23 23.40
C LEU A 111 -27.66 17.20 22.91
N SER A 112 -28.13 16.08 22.33
CA SER A 112 -29.53 15.88 21.92
C SER A 112 -30.20 14.74 22.66
#